data_AF-A0A552LA83-F1
#
_entry.id   AF-A0A552LA83-F1
#
_cell.length_a   1.000
_cell.length_b   1.000
_cell.length_c   1.000
_cell.angle_alpha   90.00
_cell.angle_beta   90.00
_cell.angle_gamma   90.00
#
_symmetry.space_group_name_H-M   'P 1'
#
loop_
_entity.id
_entity.type
_entity.pdbx_description
1 polymer ?
#
loop_
_entity_poly.entity_id
_entity_poly.type
_entity_poly.pdbx_seq_one_letter_code
_entity_poly.pdbx_strand_id
1 'polypeptide(L)'
;MALLNLFPPYLIVLTLVLVIFPTVLAVRIRMTLYKYLQDSTAKVKGLIPRNSPKGSPKIISNLEIKFEKASRQLDDVNTAALVDSLYHEEKFTFMSKSLSCEKWDYFVRVLPNLLLAFGLLGTFFGITLNLTGISTLIDINNVDVQSLGEKLKTPLESMGIAFITSLIGLACSSLLTVINLIFNTNLAKVNLISSLEDYLDNILQPTVEGNSRLDKAVNRMVDTQKTFLTNFHEEVKIVLEKSLGKVAKEIADGNQETAKLVTQVCERLTETAGTLSTGATTFQRSAFELNEQVPIITQANREFTQSSQELKNSVLLFKQASELIEKSNFSGNIERFTASLAETQGRFSQSTAILEQNIGEIISSNKRANDLAEQVYLNIQESSQKLQNSALGFLEASEKIESSQFADKLVQATADLMTAHQQFADSTTDLNQSTQSLASLTQDFQRSMTTMVELGIKITDLNQKSETIL
;
A
#
# COMPACT_ATOMS: atom_id res chain seq x y z
N MET A 1 -13.13 21.97 21.10
CA MET A 1 -12.63 23.30 20.64
C MET A 1 -11.11 23.46 20.76
N ALA A 2 -10.41 22.81 21.70
CA ALA A 2 -8.93 22.94 21.81
C ALA A 2 -8.13 22.35 20.63
N LEU A 3 -8.65 21.33 19.94
CA LEU A 3 -8.00 20.68 18.78
C LEU A 3 -7.95 21.55 17.50
N LEU A 4 -8.84 22.55 17.36
CA LEU A 4 -8.87 23.43 16.18
C LEU A 4 -7.89 24.61 16.30
N ASN A 5 -7.44 24.98 17.51
CA ASN A 5 -6.53 26.11 17.72
C ASN A 5 -5.06 25.78 17.42
N LEU A 6 -4.73 24.50 17.24
CA LEU A 6 -3.40 24.03 16.79
C LEU A 6 -3.27 23.95 15.27
N PHE A 7 -4.37 24.07 14.53
CA PHE A 7 -4.37 23.93 13.08
C PHE A 7 -4.29 25.29 12.39
N PRO A 8 -3.29 25.53 11.54
CA PRO A 8 -3.27 26.70 10.69
C PRO A 8 -4.52 26.71 9.79
N PRO A 9 -5.18 27.86 9.60
CA PRO A 9 -6.45 27.92 8.89
C PRO A 9 -6.38 27.37 7.45
N TYR A 10 -5.23 27.48 6.79
CA TYR A 10 -5.02 26.94 5.44
C TYR A 10 -5.06 25.40 5.39
N LEU A 11 -4.57 24.71 6.43
CA LEU A 11 -4.58 23.25 6.53
C LEU A 11 -5.99 22.71 6.83
N ILE A 12 -6.80 23.46 7.58
CA ILE A 12 -8.20 23.12 7.84
C ILE A 12 -8.99 23.15 6.53
N VAL A 13 -8.81 24.21 5.73
CA VAL A 13 -9.46 24.34 4.42
C VAL A 13 -9.02 23.23 3.48
N LEU A 14 -7.72 22.92 3.43
CA LEU A 14 -7.19 21.81 2.62
C LEU A 14 -7.81 20.47 3.03
N THR A 15 -7.86 20.17 4.33
CA THR A 15 -8.43 18.92 4.84
C THR A 15 -9.93 18.81 4.55
N LEU A 16 -10.67 19.91 4.68
CA LEU A 16 -12.09 19.96 4.34
C LEU A 16 -12.33 19.69 2.84
N VAL A 17 -11.55 20.32 1.97
CA VAL A 17 -11.73 20.23 0.51
C VAL A 17 -11.22 18.91 -0.06
N LEU A 18 -10.10 18.39 0.45
CA LEU A 18 -9.39 17.26 -0.14
C LEU A 18 -9.75 15.90 0.50
N VAL A 19 -10.21 15.90 1.75
CA VAL A 19 -10.53 14.66 2.50
C VAL A 19 -12.01 14.59 2.84
N ILE A 20 -12.56 15.58 3.55
CA ILE A 20 -13.94 15.51 4.06
C ILE A 20 -14.96 15.61 2.92
N PHE A 21 -14.82 16.59 2.03
CA PHE A 21 -15.75 16.79 0.92
C PHE A 21 -15.83 15.58 -0.02
N PRO A 22 -14.71 14.99 -0.51
CA PRO A 22 -14.75 13.80 -1.34
C PRO A 22 -15.34 12.60 -0.61
N THR A 23 -15.07 12.46 0.69
CA THR A 23 -15.66 11.41 1.53
C THR A 23 -17.18 11.51 1.58
N VAL A 24 -17.73 12.68 1.92
CA VAL A 24 -19.18 12.89 1.98
C VAL A 24 -19.83 12.69 0.60
N LEU A 25 -19.18 13.18 -0.45
CA LEU A 25 -19.63 13.01 -1.83
C LEU A 25 -19.70 11.53 -2.21
N ALA A 26 -18.66 10.75 -1.92
CA ALA A 26 -18.61 9.33 -2.22
C ALA A 26 -19.66 8.52 -1.46
N VAL A 27 -19.87 8.82 -0.17
CA VAL A 27 -20.94 8.20 0.63
C VAL A 27 -22.31 8.48 0.01
N ARG A 28 -22.59 9.74 -0.37
CA ARG A 28 -23.85 10.13 -1.03
C ARG A 28 -24.05 9.41 -2.36
N ILE A 29 -23.02 9.34 -3.21
CA ILE A 29 -23.08 8.63 -4.49
C ILE A 29 -23.36 7.14 -4.25
N ARG A 30 -22.65 6.51 -3.33
CA ARG A 30 -22.79 5.08 -3.02
C ARG A 30 -24.21 4.73 -2.60
N MET A 31 -24.75 5.45 -1.63
CA MET A 31 -26.10 5.22 -1.13
C MET A 31 -27.17 5.46 -2.19
N THR A 32 -27.00 6.50 -3.01
CA THR A 32 -27.99 6.84 -4.05
C THR A 32 -27.95 5.82 -5.19
N LEU A 33 -26.76 5.40 -5.62
CA LEU A 33 -26.58 4.38 -6.65
C LEU A 33 -27.13 3.02 -6.19
N TYR A 34 -26.84 2.62 -4.96
CA TYR A 34 -27.38 1.39 -4.38
C TYR A 34 -28.92 1.41 -4.34
N LYS A 35 -29.52 2.51 -3.87
CA LYS A 35 -30.99 2.67 -3.85
C LYS A 35 -31.60 2.66 -5.25
N TYR A 36 -30.96 3.32 -6.23
CA TYR A 36 -31.42 3.33 -7.61
C TYR A 36 -31.43 1.92 -8.22
N LEU A 37 -30.35 1.16 -8.04
CA LEU A 37 -30.26 -0.22 -8.52
C LEU A 37 -31.33 -1.10 -7.88
N GLN A 38 -31.51 -1.00 -6.56
CA GLN A 38 -32.50 -1.79 -5.84
C GLN A 38 -33.94 -1.45 -6.22
N ASP A 39 -34.26 -0.17 -6.40
CA ASP A 39 -35.57 0.29 -6.85
C ASP A 39 -35.85 -0.15 -8.29
N SER A 40 -34.86 -0.07 -9.18
CA SER A 40 -34.96 -0.61 -10.54
C SER A 40 -35.18 -2.12 -10.55
N THR A 41 -34.43 -2.89 -9.74
CA THR A 41 -34.65 -4.35 -9.61
C THR A 41 -36.05 -4.66 -9.09
N ALA A 42 -36.53 -3.93 -8.08
CA ALA A 42 -37.86 -4.14 -7.52
C ALA A 42 -38.97 -3.84 -8.54
N LYS A 43 -38.80 -2.79 -9.35
CA LYS A 43 -39.73 -2.46 -10.44
C LYS A 43 -39.75 -3.53 -11.52
N VAL A 44 -38.58 -4.02 -11.94
CA VAL A 44 -38.47 -5.11 -12.93
C VAL A 44 -39.17 -6.37 -12.40
N LYS A 45 -38.84 -6.80 -11.17
CA LYS A 45 -39.48 -7.96 -10.53
C LYS A 45 -40.99 -7.80 -10.34
N GLY A 46 -41.47 -6.58 -10.14
CA GLY A 46 -42.91 -6.29 -10.04
C GLY A 46 -43.67 -6.43 -11.37
N LEU A 47 -42.98 -6.38 -12.51
CA LEU A 47 -43.58 -6.52 -13.84
C LEU A 47 -43.70 -7.98 -14.30
N ILE A 48 -42.82 -8.87 -13.83
CA ILE A 48 -42.79 -10.30 -14.18
C ILE A 48 -44.14 -11.00 -13.89
N PRO A 49 -44.81 -10.81 -12.74
CA PRO A 49 -46.09 -11.47 -12.45
C PRO A 49 -47.29 -10.81 -13.13
N ARG A 50 -47.17 -9.57 -13.63
CA ARG A 50 -48.33 -8.71 -13.94
C ARG A 50 -48.69 -8.63 -15.42
N ASN A 51 -47.86 -9.19 -16.31
CA ASN A 51 -48.07 -9.23 -17.78
C ASN A 51 -48.54 -7.90 -18.42
N SER A 52 -48.27 -6.77 -17.78
CA SER A 52 -48.87 -5.48 -18.14
C SER A 52 -47.80 -4.39 -18.16
N PRO A 53 -47.48 -3.83 -19.34
CA PRO A 53 -46.41 -2.83 -19.52
C PRO A 53 -46.81 -1.41 -19.07
N LYS A 54 -47.86 -1.25 -18.25
CA LYS A 54 -48.40 0.07 -17.90
C LYS A 54 -47.58 0.71 -16.78
N GLY A 55 -46.57 1.48 -17.16
CA GLY A 55 -45.70 2.24 -16.25
C GLY A 55 -44.27 1.71 -16.16
N SER A 56 -43.75 1.09 -17.24
CA SER A 56 -42.42 0.51 -17.27
C SER A 56 -41.31 1.56 -17.02
N PRO A 57 -40.32 1.27 -16.17
CA PRO A 57 -39.17 2.14 -15.98
C PRO A 57 -38.39 2.30 -17.30
N LYS A 58 -37.68 3.43 -17.47
CA LYS A 58 -36.94 3.75 -18.70
C LYS A 58 -36.01 2.62 -19.18
N ILE A 59 -35.44 1.86 -18.23
CA ILE A 59 -34.57 0.72 -18.51
C ILE A 59 -35.30 -0.41 -19.27
N ILE A 60 -36.56 -0.71 -18.91
CA ILE A 60 -37.39 -1.72 -19.56
C ILE A 60 -37.78 -1.26 -20.98
N SER A 61 -38.21 -0.01 -21.14
CA SER A 61 -38.59 0.51 -22.46
C SER A 61 -37.42 0.51 -23.46
N ASN A 62 -36.21 0.85 -23.00
CA ASN A 62 -35.02 0.75 -23.84
C ASN A 62 -34.65 -0.71 -24.17
N LEU A 63 -34.87 -1.64 -23.23
CA LEU A 63 -34.65 -3.07 -23.44
C LEU A 63 -35.61 -3.63 -24.52
N GLU A 64 -36.90 -3.30 -24.43
CA GLU A 64 -37.92 -3.70 -25.40
C GLU A 64 -37.56 -3.24 -26.83
N ILE A 65 -37.20 -1.97 -27.00
CA ILE A 65 -36.82 -1.39 -28.30
C ILE A 65 -35.56 -2.08 -28.87
N LYS A 66 -34.54 -2.32 -28.03
CA LYS A 66 -33.31 -2.98 -28.47
C LYS A 66 -33.55 -4.45 -28.83
N PHE A 67 -34.35 -5.16 -28.04
CA PHE A 67 -34.68 -6.56 -28.27
C PHE A 67 -35.50 -6.74 -29.55
N GLU A 68 -36.52 -5.90 -29.77
CA GLU A 68 -37.33 -5.94 -31.00
C GLU A 68 -36.48 -5.70 -32.25
N LYS A 69 -35.52 -4.75 -32.19
CA LYS A 69 -34.61 -4.50 -33.30
C LYS A 69 -33.65 -5.67 -33.55
N ALA A 70 -33.12 -6.28 -32.49
CA ALA A 70 -32.19 -7.41 -32.59
C ALA A 70 -32.89 -8.66 -33.15
N SER A 71 -34.09 -8.97 -32.66
CA SER A 71 -34.88 -10.14 -33.11
C SER A 71 -35.31 -10.06 -34.59
N ARG A 72 -35.42 -8.85 -35.16
CA ARG A 72 -35.67 -8.68 -36.60
C ARG A 72 -34.46 -8.94 -37.49
N GLN A 73 -33.25 -8.88 -36.94
CA GLN A 73 -32.00 -8.96 -37.71
C GLN A 73 -31.25 -10.28 -37.49
N LEU A 74 -31.50 -10.96 -36.38
CA LEU A 74 -30.79 -12.15 -35.94
C LEU A 74 -31.78 -13.27 -35.64
N ASP A 75 -31.49 -14.47 -36.13
CA ASP A 75 -32.28 -15.68 -35.85
C ASP A 75 -32.13 -16.16 -34.40
N ASP A 76 -31.02 -15.80 -33.74
CA ASP A 76 -30.74 -16.07 -32.32
C ASP A 76 -30.15 -14.80 -31.67
N VAL A 77 -30.85 -14.26 -30.66
CA VAL A 77 -30.45 -13.02 -29.97
C VAL A 77 -29.76 -13.40 -28.66
N ASN A 78 -28.48 -13.05 -28.52
CA ASN A 78 -27.77 -13.22 -27.25
C ASN A 78 -28.33 -12.25 -26.18
N THR A 79 -29.22 -12.77 -25.33
CA THR A 79 -29.98 -12.00 -24.34
C THR A 79 -29.07 -11.41 -23.26
N ALA A 80 -28.08 -12.19 -22.79
CA ALA A 80 -27.08 -11.74 -21.81
C ALA A 80 -26.26 -10.55 -22.32
N ALA A 81 -25.76 -10.61 -23.56
CA ALA A 81 -25.00 -9.51 -24.15
C ALA A 81 -25.85 -8.24 -24.36
N LEU A 82 -27.14 -8.41 -24.67
CA LEU A 82 -28.07 -7.30 -24.84
C LEU A 82 -28.36 -6.58 -23.52
N VAL A 83 -28.59 -7.33 -22.44
CA VAL A 83 -28.83 -6.80 -21.09
C VAL A 83 -27.58 -6.12 -20.54
N ASP A 84 -26.38 -6.70 -20.72
CA ASP A 84 -25.13 -6.10 -20.25
C ASP A 84 -24.77 -4.81 -21.02
N SER A 85 -25.02 -4.77 -22.33
CA SER A 85 -24.90 -3.55 -23.15
C SER A 85 -25.85 -2.45 -22.69
N LEU A 86 -27.09 -2.79 -22.33
CA LEU A 86 -28.07 -1.83 -21.83
C LEU A 86 -27.61 -1.19 -20.51
N TYR A 87 -27.06 -1.98 -19.59
CA TYR A 87 -26.55 -1.47 -18.32
C TYR A 87 -25.34 -0.54 -18.50
N HIS A 88 -24.44 -0.83 -19.44
CA HIS A 88 -23.29 0.03 -19.74
C HIS A 88 -23.69 1.41 -20.29
N GLU A 89 -24.78 1.47 -21.05
CA GLU A 89 -25.31 2.71 -21.62
C GLU A 89 -26.19 3.52 -20.65
N GLU A 90 -26.63 2.94 -19.53
CA GLU A 90 -27.37 3.66 -18.50
C GLU A 90 -26.48 4.75 -17.87
N LYS A 91 -26.92 6.00 -18.02
CA LYS A 91 -26.27 7.17 -17.41
C LYS A 91 -27.05 7.62 -16.19
N PHE A 92 -26.43 7.50 -15.02
CA PHE A 92 -26.96 8.02 -13.78
C PHE A 92 -26.61 9.50 -13.62
N THR A 93 -27.62 10.33 -13.36
CA THR A 93 -27.42 11.77 -13.17
C THR A 93 -27.30 12.07 -11.68
N PHE A 94 -26.11 12.44 -11.24
CA PHE A 94 -25.88 12.93 -9.87
C PHE A 94 -25.40 14.38 -9.94
N MET A 95 -26.09 15.27 -9.22
CA MET A 95 -25.70 16.67 -9.01
C MET A 95 -25.31 17.42 -10.31
N SER A 96 -26.18 17.37 -11.33
CA SER A 96 -26.04 18.07 -12.62
C SER A 96 -25.04 17.49 -13.64
N LYS A 97 -24.36 16.37 -13.35
CA LYS A 97 -23.53 15.64 -14.33
C LYS A 97 -24.05 14.22 -14.57
N SER A 98 -24.20 13.86 -15.84
CA SER A 98 -24.62 12.52 -16.30
C SER A 98 -23.38 11.68 -16.58
N LEU A 99 -23.10 10.70 -15.72
CA LEU A 99 -21.95 9.82 -15.80
C LEU A 99 -22.42 8.36 -15.74
N SER A 100 -21.69 7.45 -16.38
CA SER A 100 -22.00 6.01 -16.33
C SER A 100 -21.95 5.50 -14.89
N CYS A 101 -22.88 4.62 -14.53
CA CYS A 101 -22.94 3.97 -13.21
C CYS A 101 -21.59 3.36 -12.80
N GLU A 102 -20.83 2.79 -13.75
CA GLU A 102 -19.54 2.16 -13.49
C GLU A 102 -18.43 3.16 -13.14
N LYS A 103 -18.46 4.36 -13.74
CA LYS A 103 -17.47 5.41 -13.43
C LYS A 103 -17.66 5.94 -12.01
N TRP A 104 -18.91 6.09 -11.57
CA TRP A 104 -19.22 6.45 -10.19
C TRP A 104 -18.84 5.33 -9.21
N ASP A 105 -19.12 4.08 -9.58
CA ASP A 105 -18.75 2.92 -8.77
C ASP A 105 -17.23 2.82 -8.58
N TYR A 106 -16.48 2.95 -9.68
CA TYR A 106 -15.02 2.93 -9.70
C TYR A 106 -14.43 4.07 -8.84
N PHE A 107 -14.93 5.30 -9.01
CA PHE A 107 -14.47 6.45 -8.22
C PHE A 107 -14.60 6.19 -6.72
N VAL A 108 -15.78 5.73 -6.28
CA VAL A 108 -16.05 5.45 -4.87
C VAL A 108 -15.24 4.28 -4.33
N ARG A 109 -14.86 3.31 -5.18
CA ARG A 109 -14.04 2.16 -4.80
C ARG A 109 -12.56 2.51 -4.64
N VAL A 110 -12.04 3.44 -5.44
CA VAL A 110 -10.63 3.87 -5.39
C VAL A 110 -10.39 4.92 -4.30
N LEU A 111 -11.41 5.71 -3.96
CA LEU A 111 -11.27 6.83 -3.02
C LEU A 111 -10.70 6.46 -1.63
N PRO A 112 -11.06 5.33 -0.97
CA PRO A 112 -10.45 4.95 0.31
C PRO A 112 -8.92 4.82 0.24
N ASN A 113 -8.40 4.22 -0.83
CA ASN A 113 -6.96 4.05 -1.04
C ASN A 113 -6.29 5.40 -1.31
N LEU A 114 -6.97 6.30 -2.04
CA LEU A 114 -6.47 7.65 -2.29
C LEU A 114 -6.42 8.50 -1.01
N LEU A 115 -7.41 8.39 -0.13
CA LEU A 115 -7.42 9.08 1.17
C LEU A 115 -6.32 8.58 2.10
N LEU A 116 -6.05 7.27 2.09
CA LEU A 116 -4.90 6.69 2.79
C LEU A 116 -3.58 7.25 2.26
N ALA A 117 -3.42 7.29 0.94
CA ALA A 117 -2.23 7.87 0.30
C ALA A 117 -2.07 9.36 0.64
N PHE A 118 -3.15 10.15 0.65
CA PHE A 118 -3.11 11.55 1.06
C PHE A 118 -2.79 11.73 2.55
N GLY A 119 -3.28 10.85 3.43
CA GLY A 119 -2.92 10.85 4.85
C GLY A 119 -1.42 10.61 5.05
N LEU A 120 -0.87 9.63 4.33
CA LEU A 120 0.56 9.28 4.36
C LEU A 120 1.44 10.38 3.73
N LEU A 121 0.99 11.00 2.63
CA LEU A 121 1.63 12.17 2.05
C LEU A 121 1.69 13.34 3.04
N GLY A 122 0.62 13.57 3.80
CA GLY A 122 0.57 14.57 4.86
C GLY A 122 1.61 14.32 5.96
N THR A 123 1.78 13.06 6.37
CA THR A 123 2.83 12.66 7.32
C THR A 123 4.23 12.94 6.78
N PHE A 124 4.52 12.53 5.55
CA PHE A 124 5.82 12.79 4.94
C PHE A 124 6.11 14.28 4.83
N PHE A 125 5.14 15.06 4.34
CA PHE A 125 5.29 16.50 4.22
C PHE A 125 5.55 17.19 5.57
N GLY A 126 4.84 16.78 6.63
CA GLY A 126 5.04 17.33 7.96
C GLY A 126 6.37 16.94 8.60
N ILE A 127 6.86 15.71 8.39
CA ILE A 127 8.20 15.30 8.84
C ILE A 127 9.29 16.06 8.06
N THR A 128 9.12 16.24 6.74
CA THR A 128 10.07 17.03 5.93
C THR A 128 10.18 18.46 6.45
N LEU A 129 9.06 19.13 6.71
CA LEU A 129 9.07 20.48 7.30
C LEU A 129 9.71 20.51 8.69
N ASN A 130 9.46 19.49 9.53
CA ASN A 130 10.08 19.35 10.85
C ASN A 130 11.60 19.26 10.74
N LEU A 131 12.14 18.44 9.83
CA LEU A 131 13.58 18.29 9.61
C LEU A 131 14.23 19.57 9.08
N THR A 132 13.59 20.29 8.15
CA THR A 132 14.07 21.60 7.69
C THR A 132 14.05 22.65 8.80
N GLY A 133 13.02 22.62 9.65
CA GLY A 133 12.91 23.47 10.83
C GLY A 133 14.02 23.20 11.85
N ILE A 134 14.34 21.94 12.14
CA ILE A 134 15.43 21.59 13.07
C ILE A 134 16.81 21.88 12.47
N SER A 135 17.01 21.62 11.17
CA SER A 135 18.30 21.89 10.50
C SER A 135 18.67 23.37 10.53
N THR A 136 17.69 24.28 10.42
CA THR A 136 17.93 25.73 10.48
C THR A 136 18.17 26.25 11.90
N LEU A 137 17.76 25.50 12.92
CA LEU A 137 18.00 25.81 14.33
C LEU A 137 19.40 25.41 14.81
N ILE A 138 19.97 24.36 14.20
CA ILE A 138 21.32 23.84 14.53
C ILE A 138 22.43 24.73 13.92
N ASP A 139 22.11 25.53 12.90
CA ASP A 139 23.08 26.33 12.14
C ASP A 139 23.41 27.71 12.76
N ILE A 140 23.05 27.94 14.03
CA ILE A 140 23.29 29.22 14.73
C ILE A 140 24.23 28.95 15.93
N ASN A 141 25.49 29.38 15.80
CA ASN A 141 26.61 29.25 16.75
C ASN A 141 26.42 29.89 18.15
N ASN A 142 25.20 30.18 18.59
CA ASN A 142 24.94 30.75 19.92
C ASN A 142 23.53 30.40 20.40
N VAL A 143 23.31 29.13 20.78
CA VAL A 143 22.01 28.64 21.22
C VAL A 143 21.83 28.91 22.70
N ASP A 144 21.11 29.99 23.02
CA ASP A 144 20.57 30.23 24.35
C ASP A 144 19.52 29.15 24.67
N VAL A 145 19.74 28.39 25.75
CA VAL A 145 18.93 27.21 26.14
C VAL A 145 17.48 27.61 26.45
N GLN A 146 17.26 28.86 26.89
CA GLN A 146 15.91 29.41 27.09
C GLN A 146 15.17 29.63 25.76
N SER A 147 15.88 29.97 24.68
CA SER A 147 15.30 30.16 23.34
C SER A 147 15.05 28.83 22.61
N LEU A 148 15.71 27.74 23.03
CA LEU A 148 15.62 26.43 22.38
C LEU A 148 14.24 25.78 22.58
N GLY A 149 13.64 25.92 23.77
CA GLY A 149 12.30 25.41 24.05
C GLY A 149 11.21 26.06 23.19
N GLU A 150 11.27 27.39 23.01
CA GLU A 150 10.35 28.10 22.10
C GLU A 150 10.60 27.75 20.63
N LYS A 151 11.86 27.56 20.24
CA LYS A 151 12.24 27.20 18.87
C LYS A 151 11.88 25.75 18.51
N LEU A 152 11.85 24.83 19.47
CA LEU A 152 11.43 23.43 19.28
C LEU A 152 9.91 23.27 19.23
N LYS A 153 9.15 24.24 19.73
CA LYS A 153 7.68 24.22 19.70
C LYS A 153 7.14 24.13 18.27
N THR A 154 7.70 24.89 17.32
CA THR A 154 7.25 24.93 15.93
C THR A 154 7.46 23.58 15.19
N PRO A 155 8.63 22.91 15.28
CA PRO A 155 8.79 21.53 14.80
C PRO A 155 7.86 20.52 15.48
N LEU A 156 7.67 20.59 16.81
CA LEU A 156 6.79 19.69 17.57
C LEU A 156 5.31 19.84 17.15
N GLU A 157 4.84 21.07 16.94
CA GLU A 157 3.49 21.34 16.42
C GLU A 157 3.32 20.82 14.99
N SER A 158 4.32 21.00 14.13
CA SER A 158 4.32 20.49 12.75
C SER A 158 4.20 18.96 12.71
N MET A 159 4.85 18.25 13.64
CA MET A 159 4.71 16.81 13.81
C MET A 159 3.28 16.43 14.23
N GLY A 160 2.71 17.13 15.21
CA GLY A 160 1.33 16.90 15.65
C GLY A 160 0.30 17.08 14.52
N ILE A 161 0.46 18.12 13.69
CA ILE A 161 -0.40 18.36 12.52
C ILE A 161 -0.26 17.22 11.49
N ALA A 162 0.95 16.75 11.23
CA ALA A 162 1.22 15.64 10.30
C ALA A 162 0.56 14.33 10.75
N PHE A 163 0.57 14.05 12.05
CA PHE A 163 -0.11 12.89 12.62
C PHE A 163 -1.63 13.02 12.55
N ILE A 164 -2.20 14.18 12.88
CA ILE A 164 -3.66 14.37 12.88
C ILE A 164 -4.21 14.30 11.44
N THR A 165 -3.52 14.89 10.46
CA THR A 165 -3.92 14.80 9.04
C THR A 165 -3.92 13.35 8.52
N SER A 166 -2.93 12.55 8.93
CA SER A 166 -2.87 11.11 8.65
C SER A 166 -4.00 10.34 9.32
N LEU A 167 -4.29 10.63 10.58
CA LEU A 167 -5.38 10.01 11.34
C LEU A 167 -6.74 10.31 10.71
N ILE A 168 -6.96 11.53 10.22
CA ILE A 168 -8.19 11.92 9.51
C ILE A 168 -8.29 11.15 8.18
N GLY A 169 -7.20 11.04 7.40
CA GLY A 169 -7.17 10.25 6.17
C GLY A 169 -7.49 8.77 6.40
N LEU A 170 -6.89 8.17 7.43
CA LEU A 170 -7.15 6.81 7.86
C LEU A 170 -8.60 6.61 8.31
N ALA A 171 -9.14 7.50 9.14
CA ALA A 171 -10.50 7.42 9.65
C ALA A 171 -11.54 7.52 8.51
N CYS A 172 -11.36 8.47 7.59
CA CYS A 172 -12.23 8.61 6.42
C CYS A 172 -12.11 7.41 5.46
N SER A 173 -10.90 6.88 5.24
CA SER A 173 -10.68 5.68 4.44
C SER A 173 -11.36 4.45 5.03
N SER A 174 -11.20 4.23 6.34
CA SER A 174 -11.85 3.15 7.08
C SER A 174 -13.37 3.26 7.00
N LEU A 175 -13.92 4.46 7.25
CA LEU A 175 -15.35 4.72 7.15
C LEU A 175 -15.90 4.44 5.74
N LEU A 176 -15.23 4.92 4.68
CA LEU A 176 -15.65 4.64 3.30
C LEU A 176 -15.58 3.15 2.96
N THR A 177 -14.57 2.45 3.47
CA THR A 177 -14.42 1.00 3.26
C THR A 177 -15.60 0.24 3.86
N VAL A 178 -16.01 0.58 5.09
CA VAL A 178 -17.19 0.00 5.75
C VAL A 178 -18.47 0.34 4.97
N ILE A 179 -18.65 1.57 4.52
CA ILE A 179 -19.82 1.98 3.74
C ILE A 179 -19.87 1.25 2.39
N ASN A 180 -18.72 1.07 1.72
CA ASN A 180 -18.63 0.30 0.48
C ASN A 180 -18.98 -1.18 0.66
N LEU A 181 -18.67 -1.75 1.84
CA LEU A 181 -19.03 -3.11 2.21
C LEU A 181 -20.55 -3.25 2.45
N ILE A 182 -21.14 -2.34 3.24
CA ILE A 182 -22.58 -2.37 3.55
C ILE A 182 -23.42 -2.13 2.29
N PHE A 183 -23.08 -1.11 1.50
CA PHE A 183 -23.79 -0.76 0.26
C PHE A 183 -23.10 -1.39 -0.95
N ASN A 184 -23.17 -2.71 -1.06
CA ASN A 184 -22.54 -3.44 -2.17
C ASN A 184 -23.33 -3.26 -3.48
N THR A 185 -22.88 -2.32 -4.31
CA THR A 185 -23.44 -2.02 -5.65
C THR A 185 -23.19 -3.14 -6.66
N ASN A 186 -22.13 -3.95 -6.49
CA ASN A 186 -21.83 -5.05 -7.40
C ASN A 186 -22.91 -6.14 -7.29
N LEU A 187 -23.27 -6.49 -6.04
CA LEU A 187 -24.38 -7.41 -5.79
C LEU A 187 -25.71 -6.85 -6.32
N ALA A 188 -25.97 -5.55 -6.15
CA ALA A 188 -27.16 -4.91 -6.70
C ALA A 188 -27.17 -4.90 -8.24
N LYS A 189 -26.02 -4.71 -8.90
CA LYS A 189 -25.86 -4.80 -10.35
C LYS A 189 -26.20 -6.20 -10.86
N VAL A 190 -25.61 -7.24 -10.27
CA VAL A 190 -25.86 -8.64 -10.66
C VAL A 190 -27.34 -8.99 -10.51
N ASN A 191 -27.96 -8.57 -9.40
CA ASN A 191 -29.39 -8.79 -9.18
C ASN A 191 -30.28 -8.06 -10.21
N LEU A 192 -29.90 -6.85 -10.62
CA LEU A 192 -30.60 -6.12 -11.67
C LEU A 192 -30.48 -6.81 -13.02
N ILE A 193 -29.26 -7.18 -13.43
CA ILE A 193 -29.00 -7.88 -14.70
C ILE A 193 -29.80 -9.19 -14.75
N SER A 194 -29.69 -10.02 -13.71
CA SER A 194 -30.43 -11.28 -13.64
C SER A 194 -31.95 -11.07 -13.68
N SER A 195 -32.48 -10.01 -13.07
CA SER A 195 -33.92 -9.72 -13.15
C SER A 195 -34.36 -9.19 -14.53
N LEU A 196 -33.46 -8.50 -15.24
CA LEU A 196 -33.70 -8.04 -16.62
C LEU A 196 -33.64 -9.21 -17.60
N GLU A 197 -32.71 -10.15 -17.42
CA GLU A 197 -32.65 -11.41 -18.17
C GLU A 197 -33.92 -12.24 -17.94
N ASP A 198 -34.34 -12.40 -16.68
CA ASP A 198 -35.57 -13.13 -16.32
C ASP A 198 -36.82 -12.49 -16.97
N TYR A 199 -36.92 -11.16 -16.98
CA TYR A 199 -37.99 -10.46 -17.70
C TYR A 199 -37.92 -10.66 -19.22
N LEU A 200 -36.71 -10.66 -19.79
CA LEU A 200 -36.51 -10.81 -21.23
C LEU A 200 -36.91 -12.22 -21.69
N ASP A 201 -36.35 -13.25 -21.05
CA ASP A 201 -36.52 -14.64 -21.46
C ASP A 201 -37.95 -15.13 -21.19
N ASN A 202 -38.59 -14.70 -20.09
CA ASN A 202 -39.92 -15.21 -19.71
C ASN A 202 -41.10 -14.38 -20.22
N ILE A 203 -40.92 -13.09 -20.53
CA ILE A 203 -42.04 -12.21 -20.96
C ILE A 203 -41.86 -11.76 -22.42
N LEU A 204 -40.67 -11.27 -22.78
CA LEU A 204 -40.42 -10.65 -24.10
C LEU A 204 -40.17 -11.67 -25.20
N GLN A 205 -39.28 -12.65 -24.97
CA GLN A 205 -38.90 -13.65 -25.97
C GLN A 205 -40.12 -14.46 -26.49
N PRO A 206 -41.02 -14.98 -25.62
CA PRO A 206 -42.22 -15.69 -26.09
C PRO A 206 -43.19 -14.80 -26.88
N THR A 207 -43.20 -13.49 -26.62
CA THR A 207 -44.09 -12.53 -27.30
C THR A 207 -43.61 -12.22 -28.73
N VAL A 208 -42.30 -12.34 -28.99
CA VAL A 208 -41.69 -12.01 -30.29
C VAL A 208 -41.45 -13.25 -31.16
N GLU A 209 -41.11 -14.41 -30.56
CA GLU A 209 -40.84 -15.68 -31.27
C GLU A 209 -42.07 -16.35 -31.91
N GLY A 210 -43.30 -15.95 -31.55
CA GLY A 210 -44.55 -16.41 -32.19
C GLY A 210 -44.73 -16.05 -33.67
N ASN A 211 -43.66 -15.62 -34.36
CA ASN A 211 -43.64 -15.21 -35.77
C ASN A 211 -42.52 -15.90 -36.58
N SER A 212 -42.15 -17.14 -36.25
CA SER A 212 -41.15 -17.91 -37.03
C SER A 212 -41.56 -18.07 -38.50
N ARG A 213 -40.56 -18.06 -39.39
CA ARG A 213 -40.73 -18.25 -40.85
C ARG A 213 -41.38 -19.58 -41.20
N LEU A 214 -41.28 -20.58 -40.32
CA LEU A 214 -41.88 -21.91 -40.47
C LEU A 214 -43.41 -21.86 -40.35
N ASP A 215 -43.96 -21.11 -39.39
CA ASP A 215 -45.41 -20.97 -39.21
C ASP A 215 -46.07 -20.24 -40.38
N LYS A 216 -45.37 -19.29 -41.00
CA LYS A 216 -45.84 -18.60 -42.21
C LYS A 216 -45.84 -19.51 -43.44
N ALA A 217 -44.92 -20.48 -43.52
CA ALA A 217 -44.84 -21.43 -44.62
C ALA A 217 -45.91 -22.53 -44.50
N VAL A 218 -46.14 -23.04 -43.28
CA VAL A 218 -47.15 -24.08 -43.00
C VAL A 218 -48.57 -23.58 -43.27
N ASN A 219 -48.91 -22.36 -42.83
CA ASN A 219 -50.24 -21.79 -43.07
C ASN A 219 -50.54 -21.59 -44.57
N ARG A 220 -49.54 -21.20 -45.37
CA ARG A 220 -49.69 -21.05 -46.83
C ARG A 220 -49.92 -22.37 -47.57
N MET A 221 -49.36 -23.46 -47.05
CA MET A 221 -49.52 -24.80 -47.62
C MET A 221 -50.95 -25.34 -47.38
N VAL A 222 -51.50 -25.10 -46.19
CA VAL A 222 -52.84 -25.55 -45.80
C VAL A 222 -53.94 -24.87 -46.65
N ASP A 223 -53.82 -23.57 -46.91
CA ASP A 223 -54.79 -22.82 -47.73
C ASP A 223 -54.80 -23.28 -49.21
N THR A 224 -53.63 -23.67 -49.73
CA THR A 224 -53.49 -24.16 -51.11
C THR A 224 -54.16 -25.53 -51.28
N GLN A 225 -54.05 -26.41 -50.29
CA GLN A 225 -54.62 -27.76 -50.33
C GLN A 225 -56.15 -27.78 -50.24
N LYS A 226 -56.73 -26.82 -49.50
CA LYS A 226 -58.19 -26.66 -49.36
C LYS A 226 -58.86 -26.21 -50.66
N THR A 227 -58.18 -25.38 -51.44
CA THR A 227 -58.66 -24.86 -52.72
C THR A 227 -58.70 -25.96 -53.79
N PHE A 228 -57.70 -26.86 -53.80
CA PHE A 228 -57.63 -27.99 -54.73
C PHE A 228 -58.77 -29.01 -54.55
N LEU A 229 -59.08 -29.37 -53.31
CA LEU A 229 -60.11 -30.37 -53.01
C LEU A 229 -61.54 -29.90 -53.34
N THR A 230 -61.76 -28.58 -53.30
CA THR A 230 -63.07 -27.99 -53.60
C THR A 230 -63.37 -28.04 -55.10
N ASN A 231 -62.36 -27.80 -55.94
CA ASN A 231 -62.52 -27.78 -57.41
C ASN A 231 -62.57 -29.18 -58.04
N PHE A 232 -61.98 -30.18 -57.39
CA PHE A 232 -61.95 -31.56 -57.90
C PHE A 232 -63.31 -32.29 -57.77
N HIS A 233 -64.14 -31.91 -56.79
CA HIS A 233 -65.41 -32.58 -56.50
C HIS A 233 -66.55 -32.19 -57.46
N GLU A 234 -66.48 -30.99 -58.05
CA GLU A 234 -67.54 -30.43 -58.90
C GLU A 234 -67.51 -31.01 -60.34
N GLU A 235 -66.30 -31.21 -60.90
CA GLU A 235 -66.12 -31.64 -62.31
C GLU A 235 -66.37 -33.13 -62.55
N VAL A 236 -66.08 -33.98 -61.56
CA VAL A 236 -66.20 -35.45 -61.72
C VAL A 236 -67.67 -35.91 -61.76
N LYS A 237 -68.62 -35.11 -61.24
CA LYS A 237 -70.06 -35.43 -61.21
C LYS A 237 -70.74 -35.25 -62.58
N ILE A 238 -70.25 -34.32 -63.41
CA ILE A 238 -70.88 -33.92 -64.68
C ILE A 238 -70.58 -34.91 -65.82
N VAL A 239 -69.44 -35.59 -65.76
CA VAL A 239 -68.93 -36.46 -66.84
C VAL A 239 -69.57 -37.86 -66.85
N LEU A 240 -70.06 -38.35 -65.71
CA LEU A 240 -70.60 -39.71 -65.58
C LEU A 240 -72.05 -39.86 -66.05
N GLU A 241 -72.84 -38.79 -66.06
CA GLU A 241 -74.29 -38.84 -66.30
C GLU A 241 -74.67 -38.91 -67.80
N LYS A 242 -73.73 -38.62 -68.71
CA LYS A 242 -74.00 -38.41 -70.14
C LYS A 242 -73.59 -39.55 -71.09
N SER A 243 -72.90 -40.57 -70.58
CA SER A 243 -72.07 -41.48 -71.39
C SER A 243 -72.76 -42.75 -71.93
N LEU A 244 -74.04 -43.02 -71.62
CA LEU A 244 -74.65 -44.33 -71.96
C LEU A 244 -75.79 -44.31 -73.00
N GLY A 245 -76.15 -43.14 -73.56
CA GLY A 245 -77.33 -43.03 -74.45
C GLY A 245 -77.06 -42.98 -75.97
N LYS A 246 -75.83 -42.79 -76.43
CA LYS A 246 -75.59 -42.32 -77.82
C LYS A 246 -74.79 -43.25 -78.73
N VAL A 247 -74.53 -44.50 -78.32
CA VAL A 247 -73.77 -45.47 -79.14
C VAL A 247 -74.49 -45.87 -80.45
N ALA A 248 -75.83 -45.74 -80.49
CA ALA A 248 -76.60 -46.11 -81.68
C ALA A 248 -76.64 -45.05 -82.79
N LYS A 249 -76.19 -43.81 -82.52
CA LYS A 249 -76.15 -42.72 -83.52
C LYS A 249 -74.74 -42.52 -84.12
N GLU A 250 -73.73 -43.16 -83.54
CA GLU A 250 -72.29 -43.00 -83.81
C GLU A 250 -71.80 -43.56 -85.16
N ILE A 251 -72.58 -44.42 -85.83
CA ILE A 251 -72.13 -45.05 -87.09
C ILE A 251 -72.42 -44.16 -88.32
N ALA A 252 -73.41 -43.28 -88.28
CA ALA A 252 -73.72 -42.36 -89.37
C ALA A 252 -73.00 -41.00 -89.24
N ASP A 253 -72.68 -40.57 -88.01
CA ASP A 253 -71.88 -39.37 -87.73
C ASP A 253 -70.35 -39.60 -87.92
N GLY A 254 -69.89 -40.85 -87.89
CA GLY A 254 -68.46 -41.24 -87.91
C GLY A 254 -67.65 -40.75 -89.12
N ASN A 255 -68.29 -40.47 -90.25
CA ASN A 255 -67.62 -39.94 -91.45
C ASN A 255 -67.40 -38.41 -91.39
N GLN A 256 -68.19 -37.68 -90.59
CA GLN A 256 -67.97 -36.27 -90.25
C GLN A 256 -67.01 -36.14 -89.04
N GLU A 257 -66.98 -37.16 -88.18
CA GLU A 257 -66.12 -37.25 -86.99
C GLU A 257 -64.66 -37.51 -87.33
N THR A 258 -64.38 -38.23 -88.42
CA THR A 258 -63.01 -38.45 -88.92
C THR A 258 -62.31 -37.13 -89.30
N ALA A 259 -63.04 -36.17 -89.87
CA ALA A 259 -62.49 -34.85 -90.17
C ALA A 259 -62.22 -34.02 -88.88
N LYS A 260 -63.06 -34.15 -87.84
CA LYS A 260 -62.84 -33.52 -86.52
C LYS A 260 -61.71 -34.16 -85.73
N LEU A 261 -61.54 -35.48 -85.83
CA LEU A 261 -60.46 -36.25 -85.19
C LEU A 261 -59.09 -35.83 -85.75
N VAL A 262 -58.98 -35.58 -87.05
CA VAL A 262 -57.75 -35.05 -87.66
C VAL A 262 -57.43 -33.66 -87.09
N THR A 263 -58.42 -32.77 -86.92
CA THR A 263 -58.22 -31.47 -86.26
C THR A 263 -57.80 -31.62 -84.79
N GLN A 264 -58.47 -32.48 -84.01
CA GLN A 264 -58.11 -32.73 -82.60
C GLN A 264 -56.72 -33.36 -82.43
N VAL A 265 -56.30 -34.25 -83.34
CA VAL A 265 -54.95 -34.83 -83.32
C VAL A 265 -53.91 -33.76 -83.63
N CYS A 266 -54.16 -32.87 -84.61
CA CYS A 266 -53.29 -31.73 -84.88
C CYS A 266 -53.23 -30.74 -83.70
N GLU A 267 -54.35 -30.46 -83.04
CA GLU A 267 -54.42 -29.58 -81.85
C GLU A 267 -53.67 -30.19 -80.65
N ARG A 268 -53.90 -31.48 -80.33
CA ARG A 268 -53.17 -32.17 -79.25
C ARG A 268 -51.69 -32.36 -79.55
N LEU A 269 -51.32 -32.59 -80.82
CA LEU A 269 -49.90 -32.60 -81.22
C LEU A 269 -49.27 -31.22 -81.04
N THR A 270 -50.00 -30.15 -81.35
CA THR A 270 -49.53 -28.76 -81.14
C THR A 270 -49.39 -28.43 -79.65
N GLU A 271 -50.36 -28.82 -78.84
CA GLU A 271 -50.33 -28.66 -77.38
C GLU A 271 -49.19 -29.46 -76.74
N THR A 272 -49.01 -30.72 -77.18
CA THR A 272 -47.92 -31.58 -76.74
C THR A 272 -46.56 -31.02 -77.17
N ALA A 273 -46.45 -30.48 -78.40
CA ALA A 273 -45.24 -29.81 -78.87
C ALA A 273 -44.93 -28.53 -78.07
N GLY A 274 -45.94 -27.76 -77.69
CA GLY A 274 -45.78 -26.60 -76.80
C GLY A 274 -45.32 -26.99 -75.39
N THR A 275 -45.88 -28.08 -74.86
CA THR A 275 -45.47 -28.64 -73.56
C THR A 275 -44.05 -29.18 -73.60
N LEU A 276 -43.67 -29.88 -74.68
CA LEU A 276 -42.33 -30.40 -74.89
C LEU A 276 -41.30 -29.28 -75.08
N SER A 277 -41.67 -28.20 -75.78
CA SER A 277 -40.84 -26.99 -75.92
C SER A 277 -40.64 -26.28 -74.58
N THR A 278 -41.70 -26.20 -73.76
CA THR A 278 -41.62 -25.65 -72.39
C THR A 278 -40.77 -26.52 -71.47
N GLY A 279 -40.86 -27.85 -71.61
CA GLY A 279 -40.01 -28.80 -70.92
C GLY A 279 -38.54 -28.66 -71.32
N ALA A 280 -38.25 -28.54 -72.62
CA ALA A 280 -36.90 -28.38 -73.14
C ALA A 280 -36.26 -27.05 -72.70
N THR A 281 -37.02 -25.95 -72.71
CA THR A 281 -36.54 -24.65 -72.21
C THR A 281 -36.32 -24.67 -70.71
N THR A 282 -37.18 -25.34 -69.93
CA THR A 282 -36.98 -25.52 -68.49
C THR A 282 -35.73 -26.35 -68.21
N PHE A 283 -35.52 -27.46 -68.93
CA PHE A 283 -34.33 -28.29 -68.80
C PHE A 283 -33.06 -27.52 -69.16
N GLN A 284 -33.07 -26.75 -70.24
CA GLN A 284 -31.95 -25.90 -70.64
C GLN A 284 -31.61 -24.85 -69.56
N ARG A 285 -32.63 -24.21 -68.98
CA ARG A 285 -32.44 -23.26 -67.87
C ARG A 285 -31.85 -23.95 -66.64
N SER A 286 -32.36 -25.10 -66.24
CA SER A 286 -31.80 -25.85 -65.11
C SER A 286 -30.37 -26.32 -65.37
N ALA A 287 -30.02 -26.69 -66.60
CA ALA A 287 -28.65 -27.02 -66.98
C ALA A 287 -27.73 -25.79 -66.90
N PHE A 288 -28.23 -24.60 -67.27
CA PHE A 288 -27.47 -23.35 -67.15
C PHE A 288 -27.27 -22.95 -65.68
N GLU A 289 -28.33 -23.00 -64.88
CA GLU A 289 -28.28 -22.74 -63.44
C GLU A 289 -27.32 -23.70 -62.74
N LEU A 290 -27.31 -24.99 -63.12
CA LEU A 290 -26.35 -25.96 -62.59
C LEU A 290 -24.90 -25.63 -63.00
N ASN A 291 -24.69 -25.19 -64.25
CA ASN A 291 -23.37 -24.76 -64.72
C ASN A 291 -22.85 -23.52 -63.98
N GLU A 292 -23.73 -22.60 -63.58
CA GLU A 292 -23.36 -21.45 -62.74
C GLU A 292 -22.99 -21.85 -61.30
N GLN A 293 -23.46 -22.98 -60.79
CA GLN A 293 -23.11 -23.47 -59.44
C GLN A 293 -21.72 -24.13 -59.37
N VAL A 294 -21.20 -24.65 -60.50
CA VAL A 294 -19.87 -25.29 -60.58
C VAL A 294 -18.72 -24.40 -60.07
N PRO A 295 -18.59 -23.10 -60.44
CA PRO A 295 -17.54 -22.25 -59.91
C PRO A 295 -17.66 -21.98 -58.41
N ILE A 296 -18.88 -21.89 -57.87
CA ILE A 296 -19.12 -21.71 -56.42
C ILE A 296 -18.61 -22.93 -55.65
N ILE A 297 -18.96 -24.13 -56.11
CA ILE A 297 -18.47 -25.40 -55.51
C ILE A 297 -16.94 -25.51 -55.62
N THR A 298 -16.38 -25.10 -56.75
CA THR A 298 -14.93 -25.09 -56.96
C THR A 298 -14.21 -24.13 -56.00
N GLN A 299 -14.80 -22.96 -55.75
CA GLN A 299 -14.27 -21.97 -54.82
C GLN A 299 -14.37 -22.45 -53.37
N ALA A 300 -15.51 -23.00 -52.96
CA ALA A 300 -15.69 -23.59 -51.64
C ALA A 300 -14.67 -24.69 -51.35
N ASN A 301 -14.35 -25.53 -52.35
CA ASN A 301 -13.34 -26.58 -52.20
C ASN A 301 -11.91 -26.00 -52.04
N ARG A 302 -11.59 -24.87 -52.69
CA ARG A 302 -10.30 -24.18 -52.49
C ARG A 302 -10.21 -23.59 -51.08
N GLU A 303 -11.25 -22.91 -50.61
CA GLU A 303 -11.31 -22.33 -49.28
C GLU A 303 -11.21 -23.39 -48.18
N PHE A 304 -11.88 -24.53 -48.38
CA PHE A 304 -11.76 -25.68 -47.49
C PHE A 304 -10.32 -26.23 -47.45
N THR A 305 -9.68 -26.36 -48.61
CA THR A 305 -8.28 -26.82 -48.71
C THR A 305 -7.33 -25.86 -48.00
N GLN A 306 -7.51 -24.55 -48.18
CA GLN A 306 -6.70 -23.54 -47.50
C GLN A 306 -6.90 -23.59 -45.98
N SER A 307 -8.15 -23.65 -45.52
CA SER A 307 -8.48 -23.76 -44.09
C SER A 307 -7.86 -25.01 -43.46
N SER A 308 -7.87 -26.14 -44.17
CA SER A 308 -7.23 -27.37 -43.72
C SER A 308 -5.71 -27.22 -43.56
N GLN A 309 -5.06 -26.42 -44.43
CA GLN A 309 -3.62 -26.18 -44.35
C GLN A 309 -3.26 -25.24 -43.19
N GLU A 310 -4.06 -24.20 -42.96
CA GLU A 310 -3.91 -23.29 -41.81
C GLU A 310 -4.09 -24.03 -40.48
N LEU A 311 -5.07 -24.94 -40.42
CA LEU A 311 -5.27 -25.80 -39.26
C LEU A 311 -4.04 -26.69 -39.00
N LYS A 312 -3.48 -27.31 -40.03
CA LYS A 312 -2.26 -28.12 -39.92
C LYS A 312 -1.09 -27.30 -39.37
N ASN A 313 -0.89 -26.07 -39.83
CA ASN A 313 0.16 -25.19 -39.34
C ASN A 313 -0.05 -24.82 -37.87
N SER A 314 -1.30 -24.55 -37.47
CA SER A 314 -1.67 -24.22 -36.09
C SER A 314 -1.37 -25.37 -35.13
N VAL A 315 -1.67 -26.60 -35.52
CA VAL A 315 -1.34 -27.80 -34.73
C VAL A 315 0.19 -27.95 -34.56
N LEU A 316 0.97 -27.63 -35.59
CA LEU A 316 2.42 -27.72 -35.55
C LEU A 316 3.04 -26.68 -34.61
N LEU A 317 2.51 -25.44 -34.63
CA LEU A 317 2.90 -24.38 -33.70
C LEU A 317 2.55 -24.76 -32.24
N PHE A 318 1.37 -25.32 -32.01
CA PHE A 318 0.97 -25.77 -30.68
C PHE A 318 1.90 -26.85 -30.14
N LYS A 319 2.29 -27.82 -30.99
CA LYS A 319 3.28 -28.85 -30.63
C LYS A 319 4.64 -28.24 -30.28
N GLN A 320 5.15 -27.30 -31.08
CA GLN A 320 6.42 -26.62 -30.79
C GLN A 320 6.37 -25.84 -29.47
N ALA A 321 5.27 -25.14 -29.20
CA ALA A 321 5.08 -24.42 -27.94
C ALA A 321 5.08 -25.39 -26.74
N SER A 322 4.40 -26.54 -26.87
CA SER A 322 4.40 -27.59 -25.85
C SER A 322 5.80 -28.13 -25.58
N GLU A 323 6.58 -28.43 -26.64
CA GLU A 323 7.96 -28.92 -26.50
C GLU A 323 8.89 -27.88 -25.86
N LEU A 324 8.69 -26.59 -26.15
CA LEU A 324 9.45 -25.50 -25.52
C LEU A 324 9.12 -25.39 -24.02
N ILE A 325 7.84 -25.49 -23.65
CA ILE A 325 7.41 -25.48 -22.25
C ILE A 325 8.00 -26.67 -21.50
N GLU A 326 7.95 -27.87 -22.09
CA GLU A 326 8.53 -29.08 -21.51
C GLU A 326 10.06 -28.95 -21.31
N LYS A 327 10.78 -28.49 -22.34
CA LYS A 327 12.25 -28.29 -22.26
C LYS A 327 12.69 -27.18 -21.32
N SER A 328 11.83 -26.19 -21.06
CA SER A 328 12.16 -25.04 -20.20
C SER A 328 12.35 -25.41 -18.73
N ASN A 329 12.01 -26.64 -18.33
CA ASN A 329 12.00 -27.11 -16.94
C ASN A 329 11.32 -26.10 -16.01
N PHE A 330 10.23 -25.50 -16.49
CA PHE A 330 9.51 -24.42 -15.82
C PHE A 330 9.10 -24.80 -14.40
N SER A 331 8.59 -26.03 -14.21
CA SER A 331 8.23 -26.54 -12.89
C SER A 331 9.44 -26.61 -11.94
N GLY A 332 10.59 -27.12 -12.41
CA GLY A 332 11.80 -27.18 -11.60
C GLY A 332 12.39 -25.81 -11.28
N ASN A 333 12.20 -24.82 -12.16
CA ASN A 333 12.59 -23.44 -11.88
C ASN A 333 11.69 -22.80 -10.80
N ILE A 334 10.38 -23.03 -10.85
CA ILE A 334 9.42 -22.55 -9.84
C ILE A 334 9.72 -23.18 -8.47
N GLU A 335 10.01 -24.48 -8.43
CA GLU A 335 10.40 -25.17 -7.21
C GLU A 335 11.68 -24.57 -6.60
N ARG A 336 12.71 -24.33 -7.44
CA ARG A 336 13.97 -23.70 -7.01
C ARG A 336 13.78 -22.28 -6.51
N PHE A 337 12.96 -21.47 -7.18
CA PHE A 337 12.63 -20.12 -6.73
C PHE A 337 11.90 -20.14 -5.38
N THR A 338 10.96 -21.08 -5.21
CA THR A 338 10.22 -21.23 -3.95
C THR A 338 11.16 -21.64 -2.80
N ALA A 339 12.07 -22.59 -3.06
CA ALA A 339 13.08 -23.00 -2.08
C ALA A 339 14.03 -21.84 -1.70
N SER A 340 14.51 -21.08 -2.70
CA SER A 340 15.38 -19.91 -2.45
C SER A 340 14.65 -18.80 -1.70
N LEU A 341 13.36 -18.59 -1.95
CA LEU A 341 12.54 -17.64 -1.21
C LEU A 341 12.37 -18.08 0.26
N ALA A 342 12.12 -19.37 0.51
CA ALA A 342 12.02 -19.92 1.86
C ALA A 342 13.35 -19.79 2.63
N GLU A 343 14.49 -20.07 1.98
CA GLU A 343 15.81 -19.87 2.56
C GLU A 343 16.05 -18.39 2.91
N THR A 344 15.71 -17.49 1.99
CA THR A 344 15.84 -16.03 2.20
C THR A 344 14.99 -15.56 3.38
N GLN A 345 13.75 -16.06 3.49
CA GLN A 345 12.87 -15.78 4.62
C GLN A 345 13.48 -16.27 5.95
N GLY A 346 14.06 -17.48 5.97
CA GLY A 346 14.77 -18.03 7.12
C GLY A 346 15.95 -17.15 7.57
N ARG A 347 16.79 -16.73 6.62
CA ARG A 347 17.92 -15.82 6.89
C ARG A 347 17.47 -14.45 7.41
N PHE A 348 16.39 -13.92 6.85
CA PHE A 348 15.82 -12.64 7.30
C PHE A 348 15.28 -12.73 8.73
N SER A 349 14.60 -13.82 9.07
CA SER A 349 14.13 -14.09 10.43
C SER A 349 15.28 -14.19 11.42
N GLN A 350 16.36 -14.90 11.05
CA GLN A 350 17.56 -15.01 11.89
C GLN A 350 18.23 -13.65 12.10
N SER A 351 18.36 -12.84 11.03
CA SER A 351 18.94 -11.50 11.13
C SER A 351 18.11 -10.58 12.04
N THR A 352 16.79 -10.74 12.02
CA THR A 352 15.88 -9.98 12.90
C THR A 352 16.06 -10.37 14.37
N ALA A 353 16.20 -11.67 14.66
CA ALA A 353 16.46 -12.16 16.02
C ALA A 353 17.81 -11.67 16.57
N ILE A 354 18.87 -11.67 15.74
CA ILE A 354 20.17 -11.12 16.14
C ILE A 354 20.07 -9.61 16.41
N LEU A 355 19.33 -8.87 15.58
CA LEU A 355 19.10 -7.44 15.78
C LEU A 355 18.36 -7.17 17.11
N GLU A 356 17.33 -7.95 17.42
CA GLU A 356 16.60 -7.87 18.69
C GLU A 356 17.54 -8.10 19.89
N GLN A 357 18.40 -9.12 19.83
CA GLN A 357 19.39 -9.37 20.87
C GLN A 357 20.34 -8.18 21.04
N ASN A 358 20.90 -7.67 19.94
CA ASN A 358 21.83 -6.53 19.98
C ASN A 358 21.17 -5.28 20.57
N ILE A 359 19.90 -5.01 20.23
CA ILE A 359 19.13 -3.91 20.81
C ILE A 359 18.98 -4.12 22.33
N GLY A 360 18.68 -5.34 22.77
CA GLY A 360 18.63 -5.69 24.19
C GLY A 360 19.96 -5.43 24.92
N GLU A 361 21.08 -5.81 24.32
CA GLU A 361 22.42 -5.55 24.86
C GLU A 361 22.74 -4.05 24.93
N ILE A 362 22.38 -3.27 23.90
CA ILE A 362 22.55 -1.80 23.89
C ILE A 362 21.73 -1.15 25.01
N ILE A 363 20.47 -1.56 25.21
CA ILE A 363 19.62 -1.05 26.29
C ILE A 363 20.26 -1.33 27.65
N SER A 364 20.75 -2.55 27.87
CA SER A 364 21.44 -2.94 29.10
C SER A 364 22.73 -2.14 29.34
N SER A 365 23.54 -1.96 28.29
CA SER A 365 24.76 -1.15 28.33
C SER A 365 24.46 0.31 28.65
N ASN A 366 23.44 0.89 28.02
CA ASN A 366 23.02 2.26 28.27
C ASN A 366 22.52 2.46 29.71
N LYS A 367 21.75 1.50 30.23
CA LYS A 367 21.35 1.51 31.65
C LYS A 367 22.56 1.52 32.58
N ARG A 368 23.55 0.65 32.34
CA ARG A 368 24.81 0.62 33.12
C ARG A 368 25.58 1.93 33.03
N ALA A 369 25.67 2.53 31.85
CA ALA A 369 26.33 3.82 31.65
C ALA A 369 25.62 4.95 32.42
N ASN A 370 24.28 4.94 32.43
CA ASN A 370 23.49 5.89 33.19
C ASN A 370 23.68 5.73 34.71
N ASP A 371 23.65 4.49 35.22
CA ASP A 371 23.91 4.18 36.63
C ASP A 371 25.32 4.62 37.05
N LEU A 372 26.32 4.41 36.17
CA LEU A 372 27.68 4.87 36.41
C LEU A 372 27.79 6.41 36.41
N ALA A 373 27.10 7.08 35.48
CA ALA A 373 27.07 8.53 35.42
C ALA A 373 26.46 9.14 36.70
N GLU A 374 25.39 8.54 37.22
CA GLU A 374 24.77 8.91 38.50
C GLU A 374 25.76 8.73 39.66
N GLN A 375 26.48 7.60 39.72
CA GLN A 375 27.50 7.38 40.76
C GLN A 375 28.65 8.39 40.67
N VAL A 376 29.14 8.69 39.47
CA VAL A 376 30.20 9.70 39.27
C VAL A 376 29.72 11.07 39.72
N TYR A 377 28.48 11.46 39.38
CA TYR A 377 27.88 12.71 39.84
C TYR A 377 27.85 12.81 41.36
N LEU A 378 27.36 11.76 42.05
CA LEU A 378 27.31 11.71 43.51
C LEU A 378 28.72 11.79 44.14
N ASN A 379 29.69 11.06 43.60
CA ASN A 379 31.07 11.08 44.09
C ASN A 379 31.75 12.44 43.90
N ILE A 380 31.50 13.12 42.78
CA ILE A 380 32.01 14.47 42.53
C ILE A 380 31.37 15.45 43.53
N GLN A 381 30.06 15.34 43.77
CA GLN A 381 29.36 16.17 44.75
C GLN A 381 29.94 15.99 46.17
N GLU A 382 30.15 14.74 46.60
CA GLU A 382 30.76 14.45 47.90
C GLU A 382 32.19 15.00 47.99
N SER A 383 32.99 14.80 46.93
CA SER A 383 34.37 15.28 46.87
C SER A 383 34.45 16.80 46.90
N SER A 384 33.54 17.49 46.19
CA SER A 384 33.42 18.94 46.20
C SER A 384 33.10 19.45 47.62
N GLN A 385 32.18 18.78 48.33
CA GLN A 385 31.86 19.12 49.71
C GLN A 385 33.06 18.94 50.65
N LYS A 386 33.80 17.82 50.52
CA LYS A 386 35.02 17.58 51.30
C LYS A 386 36.09 18.64 51.01
N LEU A 387 36.27 19.01 49.74
CA LEU A 387 37.23 20.05 49.36
C LEU A 387 36.83 21.42 49.93
N GLN A 388 35.54 21.77 49.90
CA GLN A 388 35.03 22.98 50.53
C GLN A 388 35.30 23.00 52.04
N ASN A 389 35.04 21.89 52.73
CA ASN A 389 35.30 21.77 54.16
C ASN A 389 36.80 21.86 54.48
N SER A 390 37.66 21.22 53.69
CA SER A 390 39.12 21.32 53.84
C SER A 390 39.63 22.75 53.60
N ALA A 391 39.11 23.45 52.60
CA ALA A 391 39.45 24.85 52.35
C ALA A 391 39.07 25.74 53.54
N LEU A 392 37.89 25.50 54.13
CA LEU A 392 37.46 26.21 55.34
C LEU A 392 38.37 25.91 56.54
N GLY A 393 38.76 24.65 56.74
CA GLY A 393 39.71 24.28 57.79
C GLY A 393 41.10 24.89 57.59
N PHE A 394 41.57 25.02 56.33
CA PHE A 394 42.83 25.70 56.03
C PHE A 394 42.75 27.21 56.33
N LEU A 395 41.64 27.86 55.97
CA LEU A 395 41.41 29.26 56.34
C LEU A 395 41.43 29.45 57.86
N GLU A 396 40.74 28.60 58.62
CA GLU A 396 40.73 28.66 60.09
C GLU A 396 42.14 28.44 60.68
N ALA A 397 42.92 27.50 60.13
CA ALA A 397 44.30 27.28 60.57
C ALA A 397 45.20 28.47 60.25
N SER A 398 45.05 29.07 59.06
CA SER A 398 45.76 30.27 58.65
C SER A 398 45.45 31.45 59.59
N GLU A 399 44.18 31.68 59.91
CA GLU A 399 43.74 32.72 60.85
C GLU A 399 44.30 32.49 62.26
N LYS A 400 44.35 31.23 62.73
CA LYS A 400 45.01 30.89 64.01
C LYS A 400 46.51 31.18 63.98
N ILE A 401 47.22 30.85 62.90
CA ILE A 401 48.66 31.15 62.77
C ILE A 401 48.88 32.66 62.81
N GLU A 402 48.10 33.42 62.04
CA GLU A 402 48.15 34.88 62.01
C GLU A 402 47.89 35.50 63.39
N SER A 403 46.79 35.11 64.06
CA SER A 403 46.43 35.64 65.38
C SER A 403 47.36 35.19 66.51
N SER A 404 48.05 34.05 66.38
CA SER A 404 48.95 33.53 67.41
C SER A 404 50.25 34.32 67.58
N GLN A 405 50.51 35.30 66.69
CA GLN A 405 51.75 36.06 66.63
C GLN A 405 52.98 35.13 66.53
N PHE A 406 52.83 34.02 65.80
CA PHE A 406 53.85 32.98 65.73
C PHE A 406 55.20 33.52 65.25
N ALA A 407 55.19 34.39 64.24
CA ALA A 407 56.38 35.04 63.72
C ALA A 407 57.07 35.88 64.81
N ASP A 408 56.32 36.68 65.57
CA ASP A 408 56.88 37.51 66.65
C ASP A 408 57.47 36.63 67.76
N LYS A 409 56.77 35.55 68.14
CA LYS A 409 57.29 34.58 69.13
C LYS A 409 58.54 33.85 68.66
N LEU A 410 58.64 33.52 67.36
CA LEU A 410 59.83 32.88 66.79
C LEU A 410 61.01 33.85 66.76
N VAL A 411 60.77 35.11 66.41
CA VAL A 411 61.78 36.17 66.48
C VAL A 411 62.25 36.35 67.93
N GLN A 412 61.32 36.40 68.90
CA GLN A 412 61.67 36.50 70.32
C GLN A 412 62.49 35.30 70.79
N ALA A 413 62.07 34.07 70.48
CA ALA A 413 62.82 32.87 70.85
C ALA A 413 64.22 32.84 70.23
N THR A 414 64.37 33.35 69.01
CA THR A 414 65.68 33.49 68.34
C THR A 414 66.56 34.52 69.05
N ALA A 415 66.00 35.65 69.49
CA ALA A 415 66.70 36.67 70.25
C ALA A 415 67.14 36.15 71.64
N ASP A 416 66.27 35.39 72.31
CA ASP A 416 66.58 34.74 73.59
C ASP A 416 67.73 33.73 73.42
N LEU A 417 67.72 32.94 72.33
CA LEU A 417 68.80 32.00 72.01
C LEU A 417 70.14 32.71 71.74
N MET A 418 70.13 33.83 71.00
CA MET A 418 71.33 34.64 70.80
C MET A 418 71.90 35.17 72.11
N THR A 419 71.01 35.60 73.02
CA THR A 419 71.40 36.11 74.34
C THR A 419 72.01 34.99 75.19
N ALA A 420 71.40 33.79 75.20
CA ALA A 420 71.95 32.63 75.89
C ALA A 420 73.32 32.23 75.33
N HIS A 421 73.49 32.28 74.00
CA HIS A 421 74.78 32.01 73.36
C HIS A 421 75.85 33.03 73.79
N GLN A 422 75.50 34.32 73.89
CA GLN A 422 76.43 35.35 74.35
C GLN A 422 76.85 35.12 75.81
N GLN A 423 75.89 34.84 76.69
CA GLN A 423 76.18 34.53 78.11
C GLN A 423 77.09 33.31 78.26
N PHE A 424 76.92 32.29 77.40
CA PHE A 424 77.79 31.12 77.40
C PHE A 424 79.22 31.45 76.93
N ALA A 425 79.36 32.31 75.93
CA ALA A 425 80.65 32.79 75.47
C ALA A 425 81.38 33.61 76.55
N ASP A 426 80.66 34.47 77.26
CA ASP A 426 81.19 35.26 78.38
C ASP A 426 81.64 34.32 79.53
N SER A 427 80.81 33.34 79.89
CA SER A 427 81.14 32.33 80.90
C SER A 427 82.38 31.50 80.55
N THR A 428 82.56 31.18 79.26
CA THR A 428 83.76 30.48 78.76
C THR A 428 85.00 31.36 78.92
N THR A 429 84.87 32.67 78.70
CA THR A 429 85.96 33.63 78.90
C THR A 429 86.35 33.74 80.38
N ASP A 430 85.38 33.86 81.27
CA ASP A 430 85.61 33.91 82.72
C ASP A 430 86.28 32.63 83.24
N LEU A 431 85.87 31.46 82.74
CA LEU A 431 86.48 30.18 83.07
C LEU A 431 87.95 30.12 82.61
N ASN A 432 88.25 30.60 81.41
CA ASN A 432 89.62 30.67 80.90
C ASN A 432 90.50 31.58 81.78
N GLN A 433 89.98 32.75 82.17
CA GLN A 433 90.69 33.68 83.06
C GLN A 433 90.93 33.07 84.46
N SER A 434 89.94 32.35 85.00
CA SER A 434 90.07 31.62 86.26
C SER A 434 91.13 30.51 86.16
N THR A 435 91.17 29.80 85.03
CA THR A 435 92.16 28.75 84.76
C THR A 435 93.58 29.33 84.69
N GLN A 436 93.77 30.49 84.04
CA GLN A 436 95.06 31.19 84.03
C GLN A 436 95.50 31.64 85.43
N SER A 437 94.56 32.11 86.25
CA SER A 437 94.84 32.51 87.64
C SER A 437 95.25 31.30 88.51
N LEU A 438 94.61 30.14 88.32
CA LEU A 438 95.03 28.89 88.94
C LEU A 438 96.44 28.46 88.47
N ALA A 439 96.74 28.63 87.19
CA ALA A 439 98.06 28.34 86.65
C ALA A 439 99.15 29.23 87.29
N SER A 440 98.89 30.53 87.47
CA SER A 440 99.83 31.43 88.15
C SER A 440 100.01 31.07 89.63
N LEU A 441 98.92 30.78 90.35
CA LEU A 441 98.96 30.29 91.73
C LEU A 441 99.80 29.02 91.87
N THR A 442 99.66 28.09 90.92
CA THR A 442 100.45 26.84 90.88
C THR A 442 101.93 27.15 90.67
N GLN A 443 102.27 28.11 89.81
CA GLN A 443 103.64 28.54 89.56
C GLN A 443 104.26 29.21 90.79
N ASP A 444 103.51 30.07 91.48
CA ASP A 444 103.94 30.72 92.72
C ASP A 444 104.16 29.68 93.84
N PHE A 445 103.26 28.71 93.96
CA PHE A 445 103.41 27.60 94.90
C PHE A 445 104.68 26.79 94.61
N GLN A 446 104.94 26.48 93.34
CA GLN A 446 106.15 25.77 92.91
C GLN A 446 107.42 26.58 93.24
N ARG A 447 107.39 27.90 93.04
CA ARG A 447 108.49 28.80 93.42
C ARG A 447 108.74 28.79 94.92
N SER A 448 107.68 28.85 95.73
CA SER A 448 107.76 28.77 97.19
C SER A 448 108.36 27.44 97.66
N MET A 449 107.93 26.32 97.06
CA MET A 449 108.52 25.00 97.31
C MET A 449 110.03 24.97 97.01
N THR A 450 110.47 25.54 95.88
CA THR A 450 111.90 25.65 95.56
C THR A 450 112.66 26.46 96.61
N THR A 451 112.11 27.59 97.06
CA THR A 451 112.71 28.40 98.14
C THR A 451 112.77 27.61 99.45
N MET A 452 111.75 26.82 99.77
CA MET A 452 111.73 25.98 100.97
C MET A 452 112.79 24.88 100.91
N VAL A 453 113.01 24.28 99.74
CA VAL A 453 114.10 23.33 99.48
C VAL A 453 115.46 24.00 99.65
N GLU A 454 115.68 25.19 99.09
CA GLU A 454 116.92 25.97 99.29
C GLU A 454 117.16 26.29 100.77
N LEU A 455 116.10 26.64 101.52
CA LEU A 455 116.18 26.89 102.96
C LEU A 455 116.60 25.61 103.71
N GLY A 456 116.01 24.47 103.35
CA GLY A 456 116.37 23.15 103.87
C GLY A 456 117.84 22.80 103.61
N ILE A 457 118.35 23.10 102.41
CA ILE A 457 119.78 22.94 102.07
C ILE A 457 120.64 23.87 102.95
N LYS A 458 120.28 25.14 103.12
CA LYS A 458 121.00 26.08 104.00
C LYS A 458 121.02 25.65 105.47
N ILE A 459 119.91 25.12 105.99
CA ILE A 459 119.84 24.57 107.35
C ILE A 459 120.76 23.36 107.46
N THR A 460 120.79 22.49 106.44
CA THR A 460 121.67 21.33 106.41
C THR A 460 123.16 21.75 106.39
N ASP A 461 123.52 22.76 105.60
CA ASP A 461 124.86 23.34 105.54
C ASP A 461 125.28 24.00 106.88
N LEU A 462 124.36 24.73 107.54
CA LEU A 462 124.56 25.25 108.90
C LEU A 462 124.78 24.14 109.92
N ASN A 463 124.04 23.04 109.81
CA ASN A 463 124.18 21.89 110.71
C ASN A 463 125.56 21.23 110.52
N GLN A 464 125.99 21.04 109.27
CA GLN A 464 127.33 20.52 108.93
C GLN A 464 128.46 21.43 109.43
N LYS A 465 128.30 22.76 109.34
CA LYS A 465 129.24 23.72 109.93
C LYS A 465 129.30 23.69 111.45
N SER A 466 128.19 23.33 112.11
CA SER A 466 128.16 23.18 113.58
C SER A 466 128.93 21.93 114.04
N GLU A 467 128.92 20.85 113.24
CA GLU A 467 129.67 19.61 113.51
C GLU A 467 131.19 19.77 113.32
N THR A 468 131.67 20.83 112.65
CA THR A 468 133.11 21.07 112.46
C THR A 468 133.75 21.90 113.59
N ILE A 469 132.98 22.32 114.60
CA ILE A 469 133.44 23.12 115.75
C ILE A 469 133.57 22.27 117.04
N LEU A 470 133.34 20.96 116.97
CA LEU A 470 133.68 19.95 117.98
C LEU A 470 134.79 19.03 117.45
#